data_AF-A0A355QHR6-F1
#
_entry.id   AF-A0A355QHR6-F1
#
_cell.length_a   1.000
_cell.length_b   1.000
_cell.length_c   1.000
_cell.angle_alpha   90.00
_cell.angle_beta   90.00
_cell.angle_gamma   90.00
#
_symmetry.space_group_name_H-M   'P 1'
#
loop_
_entity.id
_entity.type
_entity.pdbx_description
1 polymer ?
#
loop_
_entity_poly.entity_id
_entity_poly.type
_entity_poly.pdbx_seq_one_letter_code
_entity_poly.pdbx_strand_id
1 'polypeptide(L)' 'GTRLTTSYTRIGGVFRDLPEDFDELAKNIVEEFRSFLEEMRSMTIGNRIFEDRMRGVGVIRGEDAINWGITGPILRASG' A
#
# COMPACT_ATOMS: atom_id res chain seq x y z
N GLY A 1 -2.37 15.60 16.15
CA GLY A 1 -1.47 16.32 15.22
C GLY A 1 -2.23 16.71 13.97
N THR A 2 -1.54 17.02 12.87
CA THR A 2 -2.14 17.11 11.52
C THR A 2 -2.42 15.69 11.00
N ARG A 3 -3.40 15.52 10.10
CA ARG A 3 -3.79 14.19 9.60
C ARG A 3 -2.97 13.69 8.40
N LEU A 4 -2.47 14.61 7.56
CA LEU A 4 -1.79 14.28 6.30
C LEU A 4 -0.33 14.75 6.30
N THR A 5 -0.10 16.04 6.55
CA THR A 5 1.24 16.66 6.56
C THR A 5 1.82 16.67 7.97
N THR A 6 2.24 15.50 8.45
CA THR A 6 2.84 15.38 9.79
C THR A 6 4.31 15.77 9.79
N SER A 7 4.79 16.35 10.90
CA SER A 7 6.21 16.66 11.13
C SER A 7 6.79 15.79 12.27
N TYR A 8 6.33 14.54 12.33
CA TYR A 8 6.65 13.60 13.41
C TYR A 8 8.07 13.04 13.28
N THR A 9 8.49 12.68 12.07
CA THR A 9 9.87 12.26 11.79
C THR A 9 10.77 13.50 11.70
N ARG A 10 11.91 13.45 12.40
CA ARG A 10 12.89 14.55 12.46
C ARG A 10 14.31 14.02 12.34
N ILE A 11 15.25 14.89 11.99
CA ILE A 11 16.67 14.55 12.06
C ILE A 11 16.99 14.18 13.52
N GLY A 12 17.52 12.98 13.72
CA GLY A 12 17.80 12.44 15.06
C GLY A 12 16.68 11.60 15.67
N GLY A 13 15.55 11.37 14.98
CA GLY A 13 14.53 10.40 15.42
C GLY A 13 13.10 10.88 15.22
N VAL A 14 12.30 10.77 16.29
CA VAL A 14 10.88 11.15 16.31
C VAL A 14 10.64 12.35 17.23
N PHE A 15 9.60 13.14 16.95
CA PHE A 15 9.31 14.36 17.69
C PHE A 15 8.81 14.09 19.11
N ARG A 16 8.02 13.03 19.30
CA ARG A 16 7.38 12.66 20.58
C ARG A 16 7.26 11.15 20.67
N ASP A 17 7.17 10.65 21.89
CA ASP A 17 6.85 9.24 22.12
C ASP A 17 5.41 8.91 21.71
N LEU A 18 5.10 7.63 21.65
CA LEU A 18 3.76 7.14 21.37
C LEU A 18 2.81 7.45 22.55
N PRO A 19 1.51 7.69 22.28
CA PRO A 19 0.50 7.72 23.32
C PRO A 19 0.45 6.41 24.12
N GLU A 20 0.05 6.47 25.38
CA GLU A 20 -0.01 5.31 26.29
C GLU A 20 -0.96 4.20 25.78
N ASP A 21 -2.00 4.57 25.05
CA ASP A 21 -3.01 3.68 24.47
C ASP A 21 -2.70 3.19 23.04
N PHE A 22 -1.54 3.56 22.48
CA PHE A 22 -1.22 3.28 21.08
C PHE A 22 -1.23 1.79 20.73
N ASP A 23 -0.69 0.95 21.60
CA ASP A 23 -0.52 -0.48 21.32
C ASP A 23 -1.86 -1.20 21.14
N GLU A 24 -2.86 -0.84 21.94
CA GLU A 24 -4.21 -1.38 21.82
C GLU A 24 -4.88 -0.89 20.54
N LEU A 25 -4.83 0.41 20.28
CA LEU A 25 -5.40 1.02 19.07
C LEU A 25 -4.81 0.44 17.78
N ALA A 26 -3.48 0.27 17.73
CA ALA A 26 -2.79 -0.28 16.58
C ALA A 26 -3.22 -1.74 16.30
N LYS A 27 -3.31 -2.57 17.35
CA LYS A 27 -3.75 -3.97 17.22
C LYS A 27 -5.20 -4.06 16.74
N ASN A 28 -6.09 -3.25 17.31
CA ASN A 28 -7.50 -3.23 16.91
C ASN A 28 -7.66 -2.88 15.43
N ILE A 29 -6.94 -1.85 14.95
CA ILE A 29 -6.96 -1.47 13.53
C ILE A 29 -6.44 -2.60 12.64
N VAL A 30 -5.36 -3.27 13.03
CA VAL A 30 -4.81 -4.39 12.23
C VAL A 30 -5.80 -5.53 12.10
N GLU A 31 -6.52 -5.88 13.17
CA GLU A 31 -7.54 -6.92 13.11
C GLU A 31 -8.74 -6.51 12.25
N GLU A 32 -9.25 -5.28 12.41
CA GLU A 32 -10.33 -4.76 11.57
C GLU A 32 -9.93 -4.69 10.09
N PHE A 33 -8.69 -4.30 9.79
CA PHE A 33 -8.25 -4.14 8.41
C PHE A 33 -8.17 -5.47 7.66
N ARG A 34 -7.99 -6.60 8.35
CA ARG A 34 -7.97 -7.93 7.72
C ARG A 34 -9.30 -8.28 7.06
N SER A 35 -10.43 -8.00 7.72
CA SER A 35 -11.75 -8.27 7.13
C SER A 35 -12.01 -7.37 5.93
N PHE A 36 -11.63 -6.10 6.01
CA PHE A 36 -11.69 -5.16 4.89
C PHE A 36 -10.84 -5.63 3.69
N LEU A 37 -9.65 -6.18 3.93
CA LEU A 37 -8.82 -6.72 2.85
C LEU A 37 -9.49 -7.89 2.13
N GLU A 38 -10.20 -8.77 2.84
CA GLU A 38 -10.95 -9.86 2.21
C GLU A 38 -12.17 -9.37 1.42
N GLU A 39 -12.86 -8.34 1.91
CA GLU A 39 -13.93 -7.68 1.15
C GLU A 39 -13.37 -7.10 -0.16
N MET A 40 -12.27 -6.35 -0.10
CA MET A 40 -11.60 -5.79 -1.27
C MET A 40 -11.14 -6.88 -2.25
N ARG A 41 -10.62 -8.00 -1.76
CA ARG A 41 -10.25 -9.15 -2.60
C ARG A 41 -11.48 -9.71 -3.31
N SER A 42 -12.59 -9.90 -2.62
CA SER A 42 -13.83 -10.43 -3.21
C SER A 42 -14.37 -9.56 -4.35
N MET A 43 -14.17 -8.24 -4.26
CA MET A 43 -14.61 -7.29 -5.28
C MET A 43 -13.68 -7.23 -6.50
N THR A 44 -12.42 -7.60 -6.35
CA THR A 44 -11.38 -7.37 -7.37
C THR A 44 -10.80 -8.65 -7.95
N ILE A 45 -10.34 -9.59 -7.12
CA ILE A 45 -9.67 -10.82 -7.55
C ILE A 45 -10.71 -11.84 -8.00
N GLY A 46 -10.57 -12.37 -9.22
CA GLY A 46 -11.55 -13.29 -9.81
C GLY A 46 -12.83 -12.61 -10.31
N ASN A 47 -12.96 -11.30 -10.14
CA ASN A 47 -14.05 -10.54 -10.73
C ASN A 47 -13.78 -10.32 -12.23
N ARG A 48 -14.54 -11.00 -13.08
CA ARG A 48 -14.40 -10.93 -14.54
C ARG A 48 -14.48 -9.50 -15.08
N ILE A 49 -15.38 -8.65 -14.59
CA ILE A 49 -15.50 -7.27 -15.08
C ILE A 49 -14.21 -6.49 -14.78
N PHE A 50 -13.63 -6.71 -13.60
CA PHE A 50 -12.37 -6.06 -13.22
C PHE A 50 -11.20 -6.58 -14.07
N GLU A 51 -11.09 -7.90 -14.23
CA GLU A 51 -10.02 -8.51 -15.02
C GLU A 51 -10.09 -8.13 -16.50
N ASP A 52 -11.28 -8.19 -17.11
CA ASP A 52 -11.51 -7.85 -18.53
C ASP A 52 -11.10 -6.40 -18.83
N ARG A 53 -11.16 -5.50 -17.83
CA ARG A 53 -10.79 -4.08 -17.97
C ARG A 53 -9.32 -3.78 -17.72
N MET A 54 -8.63 -4.61 -16.94
CA MET A 54 -7.28 -4.31 -16.44
C MET A 54 -6.20 -5.23 -17.02
N ARG A 55 -6.54 -6.47 -17.37
CA ARG A 55 -5.58 -7.46 -17.86
C ARG A 55 -5.07 -7.07 -19.25
N GLY A 56 -3.75 -7.05 -19.43
CA GLY A 56 -3.11 -6.71 -20.70
C GLY A 56 -3.03 -5.21 -21.01
N VAL A 57 -3.47 -4.34 -20.10
CA VAL A 57 -3.35 -2.88 -20.22
C VAL A 57 -2.07 -2.41 -19.54
N GLY A 58 -1.32 -1.51 -20.19
CA GLY A 58 -0.12 -0.89 -19.60
C GLY A 58 1.03 -1.88 -19.35
N VAL A 59 1.16 -2.91 -20.20
CA VAL A 59 2.22 -3.92 -20.07
C VAL A 59 3.59 -3.27 -20.26
N ILE A 60 4.46 -3.41 -19.26
CA ILE A 60 5.84 -2.93 -19.27
C ILE A 60 6.76 -4.14 -19.11
N ARG A 61 7.75 -4.28 -20.00
CA ARG A 61 8.78 -5.33 -19.92
C ARG A 61 9.78 -4.99 -18.81
N GLY A 62 10.34 -6.00 -18.15
CA GLY A 62 11.33 -5.79 -17.08
C GLY A 62 12.54 -4.96 -17.52
N GLU A 63 13.06 -5.19 -18.73
CA GLU A 63 14.17 -4.40 -19.28
C GLU A 63 13.80 -2.91 -19.46
N ASP A 64 12.60 -2.64 -19.99
CA ASP A 64 12.10 -1.27 -20.14
C ASP A 64 11.90 -0.59 -18.79
N ALA A 65 11.37 -1.31 -17.78
CA ALA A 65 11.20 -0.79 -16.44
C ALA A 65 12.53 -0.35 -15.81
N ILE A 66 13.60 -1.15 -16.00
CA ILE A 66 14.94 -0.80 -15.52
C ILE A 66 15.50 0.39 -16.30
N ASN A 67 15.42 0.37 -17.62
CA ASN A 67 15.95 1.43 -18.49
C ASN A 67 15.28 2.80 -18.23
N TRP A 68 13.99 2.80 -17.86
CA TRP A 68 13.26 4.02 -17.53
C TRP A 68 13.40 4.43 -16.06
N GLY A 69 14.09 3.65 -15.23
CA GLY A 69 14.25 3.92 -13.81
C GLY A 69 12.95 3.79 -13.02
N ILE A 70 12.03 2.93 -13.46
CA ILE A 70 10.80 2.64 -12.72
C ILE A 70 11.16 1.88 -11.43
N THR A 71 10.51 2.25 -10.31
CA THR A 71 10.76 1.64 -9.00
C THR A 71 9.46 1.18 -8.31
N GLY A 72 9.59 0.45 -7.20
CA GLY A 72 8.45 0.09 -6.36
C GLY A 72 7.56 -1.00 -6.97
N PRO A 73 6.21 -0.89 -6.85
CA PRO A 73 5.30 -1.96 -7.22
C PRO A 73 5.27 -2.26 -8.73
N ILE A 74 5.49 -1.25 -9.57
CA ILE A 74 5.47 -1.42 -11.03
C ILE A 74 6.69 -2.26 -11.46
N LEU A 75 7.89 -1.93 -10.98
CA LEU A 75 9.09 -2.72 -11.25
C LEU A 75 8.93 -4.18 -10.81
N ARG A 76 8.46 -4.41 -9.57
CA ARG A 76 8.26 -5.77 -9.06
C ARG A 76 7.23 -6.59 -9.84
N ALA A 77 6.29 -5.95 -10.52
CA ALA A 77 5.26 -6.62 -11.31
C ALA A 77 5.72 -6.94 -12.75
N SER A 78 6.75 -6.25 -13.26
CA SER A 78 7.20 -6.34 -14.65
C SER A 78 8.20 -7.48 -14.95
N GLY A 79 8.62 -8.24 -13.95
CA GLY A 79 9.56 -9.36 -14.08
C GLY A 79 10.69 -9.31 -13.07
#